data_AF-A0A3Q2CQ85-F1
#
_entry.id   AF-A0A3Q2CQ85-F1
#
_cell.length_a   1.000
_cell.length_b   1.000
_cell.length_c   1.000
_cell.angle_alpha   90.00
_cell.angle_beta   90.00
_cell.angle_gamma   90.00
#
_symmetry.space_group_name_H-M   'P 1'
#
loop_
_entity.id
_entity.type
_entity.pdbx_description
1 polymer ?
#
loop_
_entity_poly.entity_id
_entity_poly.type
_entity_poly.pdbx_seq_one_letter_code
_entity_poly.pdbx_strand_id
1 'polypeptide(L)' 'MNRIFGRGKPKAPPPNLSDCISTVDARAESIEKKIGRLDAELLKYKDQLKKMREGPSKNMVKQKAMRVLKQKRM' A
#
# COMPACT_ATOMS: atom_id res chain seq x y z
N MET A 1 37.90 -25.77 -23.11
CA MET A 1 36.85 -26.56 -22.43
C MET A 1 36.65 -26.01 -21.02
N ASN A 2 35.51 -25.38 -20.72
CA ASN A 2 34.93 -25.11 -19.37
C ASN A 2 33.80 -24.06 -19.50
N ARG A 3 32.82 -24.32 -20.38
CA ARG A 3 31.76 -23.34 -20.71
C ARG A 3 30.38 -23.95 -20.93
N ILE A 4 30.14 -25.19 -20.47
CA ILE A 4 28.86 -25.89 -20.72
C ILE A 4 28.18 -26.39 -19.43
N PHE A 5 28.90 -26.59 -18.32
CA PHE A 5 28.26 -26.92 -17.03
C PHE A 5 28.91 -26.17 -15.87
N GLY A 6 28.12 -25.45 -15.08
CA GLY A 6 28.50 -25.12 -13.69
C GLY A 6 29.27 -23.83 -13.41
N ARG A 7 28.96 -22.69 -14.05
CA ARG A 7 29.13 -21.42 -13.31
C ARG A 7 28.02 -21.37 -12.27
N GLY A 8 28.32 -21.79 -11.04
CA GLY A 8 27.46 -21.54 -9.89
C GLY A 8 27.08 -20.07 -9.89
N LYS A 9 25.80 -19.77 -9.61
CA LYS A 9 25.32 -18.39 -9.50
C LYS A 9 26.35 -17.59 -8.68
N PRO A 10 26.76 -16.38 -9.12
CA PRO A 10 27.67 -15.56 -8.32
C PRO A 10 27.09 -15.52 -6.91
N LYS A 11 27.88 -15.91 -5.90
CA LYS A 11 27.44 -15.90 -4.51
C LYS A 11 26.87 -14.50 -4.27
N ALA A 12 25.56 -14.42 -4.08
CA ALA A 12 24.93 -13.19 -3.69
C ALA A 12 25.70 -12.67 -2.46
N PRO A 13 25.95 -11.35 -2.38
CA PRO A 13 26.60 -10.80 -1.20
C PRO A 13 25.88 -11.34 0.04
N PRO A 14 26.63 -11.75 1.07
CA PRO A 14 26.02 -12.26 2.28
C PRO A 14 24.99 -11.25 2.77
N PRO A 15 23.84 -11.71 3.31
CA PRO A 15 22.79 -10.82 3.78
C PRO A 15 23.42 -9.78 4.71
N ASN A 16 23.31 -8.52 4.31
CA ASN A 16 23.94 -7.42 5.02
C ASN A 16 22.85 -6.66 5.80
N LEU A 17 23.21 -6.17 6.99
CA LEU A 17 22.26 -5.48 7.86
C LEU A 17 21.76 -4.16 7.25
N SER A 18 22.57 -3.52 6.39
CA SER A 18 22.24 -2.26 5.73
C SER A 18 21.11 -2.40 4.70
N ASP A 19 21.08 -3.49 3.94
CA ASP A 19 20.06 -3.83 2.96
C ASP A 19 18.76 -4.15 3.69
N CYS A 20 18.84 -4.91 4.80
CA CYS A 20 17.69 -5.18 5.65
C CYS A 20 17.07 -3.88 6.16
N ILE A 21 17.87 -2.97 6.72
CA ILE A 21 17.40 -1.65 7.19
C ILE A 21 16.74 -0.88 6.05
N SER A 22 17.43 -0.76 4.90
CA SER A 22 16.91 -0.04 3.73
C SER A 22 15.58 -0.61 3.23
N THR A 23 15.42 -1.93 3.24
CA THR A 23 14.16 -2.58 2.82
C THR A 23 13.01 -2.35 3.81
N VAL A 24 13.32 -2.26 5.11
CA VAL A 24 12.35 -1.95 6.16
C VAL A 24 11.90 -0.50 6.05
N ASP A 25 12.84 0.44 5.88
CA ASP A 25 12.54 1.86 5.72
C ASP A 25 11.68 2.11 4.48
N ALA A 26 12.03 1.49 3.34
CA ALA A 26 11.24 1.58 2.11
C ALA A 26 9.80 1.04 2.28
N ARG A 27 9.64 -0.03 3.07
CA ARG A 27 8.32 -0.59 3.40
C ARG A 27 7.53 0.35 4.32
N ALA A 28 8.18 0.91 5.34
CA ALA A 28 7.57 1.87 6.25
C ALA A 28 7.06 3.09 5.48
N GLU A 29 7.90 3.70 4.65
CA GLU A 29 7.49 4.83 3.80
C GLU A 29 6.33 4.48 2.86
N SER A 30 6.37 3.30 2.24
CA SER A 30 5.30 2.85 1.35
C SER A 30 3.97 2.69 2.09
N ILE A 31 4.00 2.18 3.32
CA ILE A 31 2.82 2.02 4.17
C ILE A 31 2.29 3.39 4.58
N GLU A 32 3.15 4.31 5.02
CA GLU A 32 2.74 5.68 5.38
C GLU A 32 2.11 6.42 4.20
N LYS A 33 2.73 6.35 3.01
CA LYS A 33 2.17 6.95 1.78
C LYS A 33 0.82 6.33 1.42
N LYS A 34 0.64 5.02 1.61
CA LYS A 34 -0.65 4.34 1.37
C LYS A 34 -1.71 4.80 2.37
N ILE A 35 -1.39 4.87 3.67
CA ILE A 35 -2.30 5.36 4.71
C ILE A 35 -2.72 6.80 4.41
N GLY A 36 -1.78 7.69 4.09
CA GLY A 36 -2.08 9.08 3.76
C GLY A 36 -3.02 9.23 2.55
N ARG A 37 -2.87 8.39 1.52
CA ARG A 37 -3.79 8.37 0.37
C ARG A 37 -5.20 7.92 0.77
N LEU A 38 -5.30 6.85 1.57
CA LEU A 38 -6.59 6.36 2.06
C LEU A 38 -7.29 7.40 2.93
N ASP A 39 -6.54 8.12 3.77
CA ASP A 39 -7.09 9.18 4.62
C ASP A 39 -7.59 10.38 3.83
N ALA A 40 -6.85 10.81 2.82
CA ALA A 40 -7.31 11.86 1.91
C ALA A 40 -8.60 11.45 1.17
N GLU A 41 -8.73 10.18 0.77
CA GLU A 41 -9.93 9.67 0.11
C GLU A 41 -11.13 9.60 1.07
N LEU A 42 -10.91 9.14 2.32
CA LEU A 42 -11.95 9.11 3.36
C LEU A 42 -12.47 10.51 3.70
N LEU A 43 -11.59 11.50 3.75
CA LEU A 43 -11.99 12.89 4.00
C LEU A 43 -12.93 13.39 2.88
N LYS A 44 -12.59 13.12 1.61
CA LYS A 44 -13.44 13.46 0.47
C LYS A 44 -14.82 12.81 0.56
N TYR A 45 -14.88 11.51 0.90
CA TYR A 45 -16.16 10.82 1.05
C TYR A 45 -16.98 11.37 2.22
N LYS A 46 -16.35 11.74 3.34
CA LYS A 46 -17.01 12.37 4.48
C LYS A 46 -17.68 13.69 4.06
N ASP A 47 -16.97 14.54 3.33
CA ASP A 47 -17.50 15.82 2.86
C ASP A 47 -18.62 15.65 1.83
N GLN A 48 -18.49 14.68 0.92
CA GLN A 48 -19.54 14.32 -0.03
C GLN A 48 -20.80 13.84 0.72
N LEU A 49 -20.67 12.90 1.65
CA LEU A 49 -21.79 12.37 2.43
C LEU A 49 -22.51 13.46 3.25
N LYS A 50 -21.78 14.45 3.76
CA LYS A 50 -22.37 15.58 4.51
C LYS A 50 -23.27 16.45 3.64
N LYS A 51 -22.92 16.63 2.36
CA LYS A 51 -23.65 17.48 1.41
C LYS A 51 -24.80 16.76 0.69
N MET A 52 -24.83 15.42 0.75
CA MET A 52 -25.82 14.61 0.05
C MET A 52 -27.07 14.37 0.89
N ARG A 53 -28.23 14.49 0.23
CA ARG A 53 -29.52 14.03 0.77
C ARG A 53 -29.56 12.50 0.82
N GLU A 54 -30.34 11.96 1.76
CA GLU A 54 -30.58 10.52 1.85
C GLU A 54 -31.17 9.98 0.54
N GLY A 55 -30.59 8.89 0.04
CA GLY A 55 -31.01 8.27 -1.21
C GLY A 55 -29.99 7.29 -1.80
N PRO A 56 -30.31 6.68 -2.96
CA PRO A 56 -29.46 5.66 -3.59
C PRO A 56 -28.03 6.12 -3.83
N SER A 57 -27.83 7.37 -4.28
CA SER A 57 -26.51 7.94 -4.53
C SER A 57 -25.66 8.04 -3.26
N LYS A 58 -26.27 8.42 -2.12
CA LYS A 58 -25.57 8.51 -0.83
C LYS A 58 -25.15 7.13 -0.32
N ASN A 59 -25.99 6.13 -0.53
CA ASN A 59 -25.69 4.74 -0.19
C ASN A 59 -24.49 4.19 -0.99
N MET A 60 -24.38 4.53 -2.28
CA MET A 60 -23.21 4.15 -3.09
C MET A 60 -21.91 4.78 -2.56
N VAL A 61 -21.93 6.06 -2.20
CA VAL A 61 -20.76 6.75 -1.60
C VAL A 61 -20.41 6.14 -0.25
N LYS A 62 -21.40 5.80 0.58
CA LYS A 62 -21.19 5.11 1.86
C LYS A 62 -20.54 3.74 1.66
N GLN A 63 -20.99 2.97 0.67
CA GLN A 63 -20.37 1.67 0.35
C GLN A 63 -18.91 1.82 -0.10
N LYS A 64 -18.60 2.83 -0.92
CA LYS A 64 -17.22 3.14 -1.33
C LYS A 64 -16.36 3.51 -0.12
N ALA A 65 -16.84 4.40 0.74
CA ALA A 65 -16.15 4.79 1.97
C ALA A 65 -15.89 3.58 2.90
N MET A 66 -16.86 2.67 3.03
CA MET A 66 -16.70 1.45 3.81
C MET A 66 -15.63 0.51 3.25
N ARG A 67 -15.43 0.46 1.93
CA ARG A 67 -14.33 -0.32 1.32
C ARG A 67 -12.98 0.29 1.67
N VAL A 68 -12.84 1.62 1.59
CA VAL A 68 -11.61 2.33 1.94
C VAL A 68 -11.29 2.19 3.44
N LEU A 69 -12.29 2.26 4.32
CA LEU A 69 -12.10 1.99 5.75
C LEU A 69 -11.58 0.57 6.02
N LYS A 70 -12.09 -0.44 5.29
CA LYS A 70 -11.59 -1.81 5.39
C LYS A 70 -10.14 -1.92 4.90
N GLN A 71 -9.78 -1.21 3.83
CA GLN A 71 -8.41 -1.16 3.31
C GLN A 71 -7.42 -0.41 4.22
N LYS A 72 -7.90 0.48 5.09
CA LYS A 72 -7.07 1.15 6.11
C LYS A 72 -6.85 0.25 7.35
N ARG A 73 -7.82 -0.61 7.66
CA ARG A 73 -7.77 -1.52 8.82
C ARG A 73 -6.93 -2.78 8.56
N MET A 74 -6.89 -3.24 7.31
CA MET A 74 -5.93 -4.26 6.83
C MET A 74 -4.61 -3.61 6.47
#